data_AF-A0A1W9YX69-F1
#
_entry.id   AF-A0A1W9YX69-F1
#
_cell.length_a   1.000
_cell.length_b   1.000
_cell.length_c   1.000
_cell.angle_alpha   90.00
_cell.angle_beta   90.00
_cell.angle_gamma   90.00
#
_symmetry.space_group_name_H-M   'P 1'
#
loop_
_entity.id
_entity.type
_entity.pdbx_description
1 polymer ?
#
loop_
_entity_poly.entity_id
_entity_poly.type
_entity_poly.pdbx_seq_one_letter_code
_entity_poly.pdbx_strand_id
1 'polypeptide(L)'
;THHPLTAIIHTAGALHDALTTDITPDQLHTVLTAKADTAWHLHQLTTTTDLDTFVLFSSVAATLGAPGQGAYAAANAFLDALAHHRHHQHHPTTSLAWGYWQTTSAMTAHLTHHDHTRMTQNGLTPITTPHGLTLFDTALTHQQPHLIP
;
A
#
# COMPACT_ATOMS: atom_id res chain seq x y z
N THR A 1 -4.93 -26.42 20.66
CA THR A 1 -5.13 -26.45 19.21
C THR A 1 -4.06 -25.58 18.58
N HIS A 2 -3.33 -26.08 17.58
CA HIS A 2 -2.37 -25.23 16.86
C HIS A 2 -3.14 -24.37 15.85
N HIS A 3 -2.87 -23.06 15.84
CA HIS A 3 -3.41 -22.10 14.87
C HIS A 3 -2.22 -21.44 14.17
N PRO A 4 -1.64 -22.10 13.15
CA PRO A 4 -0.50 -21.54 12.43
C PRO A 4 -0.90 -20.27 11.68
N LEU A 5 0.09 -19.41 11.40
CA LEU A 5 -0.11 -18.22 10.57
C LEU A 5 -0.37 -18.63 9.12
N THR A 6 -1.53 -18.22 8.57
CA THR A 6 -1.91 -18.54 7.18
C THR A 6 -1.95 -17.31 6.29
N ALA A 7 -2.03 -16.10 6.85
CA ALA A 7 -2.23 -14.88 6.08
C ALA A 7 -1.48 -13.68 6.68
N ILE A 8 -0.94 -12.83 5.82
CA ILE A 8 -0.41 -11.51 6.17
C ILE A 8 -1.13 -10.45 5.35
N ILE A 9 -1.61 -9.40 6.01
CA ILE A 9 -2.13 -8.19 5.35
C ILE A 9 -1.37 -7.00 5.93
N HIS A 10 -0.43 -6.46 5.14
CA HIS A 10 0.39 -5.33 5.54
C HIS A 10 -0.31 -4.01 5.21
N THR A 11 -0.99 -3.45 6.21
CA THR A 11 -1.69 -2.16 6.11
C THR A 11 -0.95 -1.01 6.81
N ALA A 12 0.22 -1.26 7.40
CA ALA A 12 0.96 -0.23 8.10
C ALA A 12 1.45 0.86 7.13
N GLY A 13 1.50 2.08 7.62
CA GLY A 13 1.88 3.23 6.82
C GLY A 13 2.01 4.49 7.66
N ALA A 14 2.90 5.36 7.21
CA ALA A 14 3.07 6.71 7.73
C ALA A 14 3.13 7.68 6.54
N LEU A 15 2.75 8.93 6.77
CA LEU A 15 2.84 10.01 5.78
C LEU A 15 3.72 11.12 6.32
N HIS A 16 4.53 11.68 5.45
CA HIS A 16 5.27 12.93 5.64
C HIS A 16 5.36 13.60 4.27
N ASP A 17 4.36 14.42 3.97
CA ASP A 17 4.26 15.08 2.67
C ASP A 17 5.23 16.27 2.62
N ALA A 18 6.04 16.31 1.57
CA ALA A 18 7.01 17.35 1.29
C ALA A 18 7.31 17.38 -0.21
N LEU A 19 7.72 18.54 -0.73
CA LEU A 19 8.28 18.60 -2.08
C LEU A 19 9.53 17.73 -2.13
N THR A 20 9.80 17.09 -3.27
CA THR A 20 10.96 16.20 -3.43
C THR A 20 12.28 16.88 -3.06
N THR A 21 12.40 18.20 -3.27
CA THR A 21 13.58 19.00 -2.91
C THR A 21 13.74 19.23 -1.41
N ASP A 22 12.67 19.03 -0.64
CA ASP A 22 12.58 19.41 0.77
C ASP A 22 12.43 18.19 1.70
N ILE A 23 12.35 16.98 1.14
CA ILE A 23 12.29 15.72 1.91
C ILE A 23 13.57 15.60 2.75
N THR A 24 13.42 15.54 4.07
CA THR A 24 14.53 15.27 4.97
C THR A 24 14.81 13.76 5.10
N PRO A 25 16.03 13.36 5.47
CA PRO A 25 16.34 11.95 5.73
C PRO A 25 15.43 11.29 6.76
N ASP A 26 15.07 12.00 7.84
CA ASP A 26 14.21 11.48 8.90
C ASP A 26 12.77 11.26 8.44
N GLN A 27 12.24 12.17 7.61
CA GLN A 27 10.93 12.04 6.98
C GLN A 27 10.90 10.84 6.04
N LEU A 28 11.93 10.71 5.19
CA LEU A 28 12.06 9.58 4.28
C LEU A 28 12.16 8.26 5.04
N HIS A 29 13.01 8.20 6.07
CA HIS A 29 13.19 7.02 6.91
C HIS A 29 11.88 6.60 7.56
N THR A 30 11.15 7.54 8.17
CA THR A 30 9.86 7.27 8.81
C THR A 30 8.86 6.62 7.85
N VAL A 31 8.74 7.14 6.62
CA VAL A 31 7.80 6.64 5.61
C VAL A 31 8.24 5.28 5.07
N LEU A 32 9.53 5.10 4.78
CA LEU A 32 10.08 3.84 4.30
C LEU A 32 9.99 2.74 5.35
N THR A 33 10.28 3.03 6.62
CA THR A 33 10.28 2.00 7.67
C THR A 33 8.88 1.41 7.89
N ALA A 34 7.84 2.24 7.89
CA ALA A 34 6.46 1.77 8.04
C ALA A 34 6.00 0.87 6.89
N LYS A 35 6.58 1.05 5.69
CA LYS A 35 6.17 0.38 4.44
C LYS A 35 7.21 -0.65 4.02
N ALA A 36 8.31 -0.19 3.46
CA ALA A 36 9.35 -0.98 2.81
C ALA A 36 10.09 -1.90 3.79
N ASP A 37 10.68 -1.33 4.86
CA ASP A 37 11.50 -2.12 5.78
C ASP A 37 10.64 -3.17 6.51
N THR A 38 9.45 -2.78 6.96
CA THR A 38 8.51 -3.70 7.60
C THR A 38 8.08 -4.82 6.65
N ALA A 39 7.74 -4.51 5.40
CA ALA A 39 7.36 -5.53 4.41
C ALA A 39 8.52 -6.46 4.06
N TRP A 40 9.75 -5.93 4.00
CA TRP A 40 10.95 -6.73 3.79
C TRP A 40 11.18 -7.72 4.94
N HIS A 41 11.06 -7.26 6.20
CA HIS A 41 11.15 -8.14 7.36
C HIS A 41 10.07 -9.22 7.35
N LEU A 42 8.82 -8.87 7.05
CA LEU A 42 7.73 -9.85 6.90
C LEU A 42 8.08 -10.87 5.83
N HIS A 43 8.58 -10.44 4.66
CA HIS A 43 9.01 -11.35 3.62
C HIS A 43 10.09 -12.32 4.10
N GLN A 44 11.16 -11.83 4.72
CA GLN A 44 12.28 -12.65 5.18
C GLN A 44 11.84 -13.68 6.24
N LEU A 45 11.04 -13.24 7.21
CA LEU A 45 10.58 -14.06 8.33
C LEU A 45 9.56 -15.13 7.90
N THR A 46 8.90 -14.96 6.76
CA THR A 46 7.88 -15.91 6.29
C THR A 46 8.22 -16.58 4.96
N THR A 47 9.49 -16.62 4.56
CA THR A 47 9.95 -17.33 3.35
C THR A 47 9.67 -18.83 3.39
N THR A 48 9.68 -19.44 4.58
CA THR A 48 9.43 -20.88 4.78
C THR A 48 8.08 -21.18 5.43
N THR A 49 7.25 -20.15 5.63
CA THR A 49 5.89 -20.31 6.17
C THR A 49 4.94 -20.61 5.03
N ASP A 50 4.10 -21.63 5.20
CA ASP A 50 3.04 -21.99 4.25
C ASP A 50 1.87 -21.01 4.39
N LEU A 51 2.04 -19.81 3.83
CA LEU A 51 1.01 -18.78 3.79
C LEU A 51 0.09 -19.01 2.60
N ASP A 52 -1.21 -18.93 2.83
CA ASP A 52 -2.21 -18.87 1.76
C ASP A 52 -2.18 -17.51 1.05
N THR A 53 -1.86 -16.43 1.79
CA THR A 53 -1.86 -15.08 1.23
C THR A 53 -0.88 -14.13 1.92
N PHE A 54 -0.34 -13.19 1.12
CA PHE A 54 0.50 -12.09 1.57
C PHE A 54 0.08 -10.83 0.81
N VAL A 55 -0.69 -9.95 1.46
CA VAL A 55 -1.27 -8.77 0.82
C VAL A 55 -0.53 -7.51 1.26
N LEU A 56 -0.13 -6.69 0.31
CA LEU A 56 0.54 -5.41 0.54
C LEU A 56 -0.41 -4.27 0.16
N PHE A 57 -0.71 -3.37 1.11
CA PHE A 57 -1.48 -2.17 0.81
C PHE A 57 -0.55 -1.09 0.28
N SER A 58 -0.53 -0.97 -1.04
CA SER A 58 0.17 0.08 -1.78
C SER A 58 -0.79 1.24 -2.08
N SER A 59 -0.38 2.16 -2.95
CA SER A 59 -1.17 3.30 -3.39
C SER A 59 -0.93 3.60 -4.87
N VAL A 60 -1.96 4.06 -5.57
CA VAL A 60 -1.84 4.60 -6.94
C VAL A 60 -0.80 5.72 -7.06
N ALA A 61 -0.44 6.37 -5.96
CA ALA A 61 0.66 7.35 -5.91
C ALA A 61 2.00 6.77 -6.38
N ALA A 62 2.25 5.47 -6.20
CA ALA A 62 3.43 4.78 -6.71
C ALA A 62 3.42 4.63 -8.24
N THR A 63 2.23 4.51 -8.85
CA THR A 63 2.08 4.29 -10.30
C THR A 63 1.92 5.59 -11.07
N LEU A 64 1.04 6.47 -10.61
CA LEU A 64 0.66 7.70 -11.31
C LEU A 64 1.45 8.93 -10.83
N GLY A 65 2.14 8.80 -9.69
CA GLY A 65 2.72 9.91 -8.96
C GLY A 65 1.67 10.70 -8.17
N ALA A 66 2.12 11.34 -7.10
CA ALA A 66 1.31 12.28 -6.32
C ALA A 66 2.20 13.45 -5.89
N PRO A 67 1.93 14.68 -6.38
CA PRO A 67 2.73 15.85 -6.01
C PRO A 67 2.77 16.05 -4.48
N GLY A 68 3.98 16.25 -3.94
CA GLY A 68 4.19 16.38 -2.49
C GLY A 68 4.31 15.04 -1.73
N GLN A 69 4.17 13.90 -2.41
CA GLN A 69 4.19 12.58 -1.78
C GLN A 69 5.36 11.71 -2.27
N GLY A 70 6.52 12.30 -2.56
CA GLY A 70 7.67 11.59 -3.14
C GLY A 70 8.15 10.40 -2.28
N ALA A 71 8.29 10.60 -0.97
CA ALA A 71 8.67 9.53 -0.04
C ALA A 71 7.61 8.42 0.02
N TYR A 72 6.34 8.79 0.03
CA TYR A 72 5.22 7.84 0.07
C TYR A 72 5.11 7.03 -1.23
N ALA A 73 5.24 7.68 -2.40
CA ALA A 73 5.26 7.02 -3.69
C ALA A 73 6.42 6.00 -3.77
N ALA A 74 7.63 6.39 -3.34
CA ALA A 74 8.78 5.48 -3.31
C ALA A 74 8.54 4.27 -2.40
N ALA A 75 7.97 4.50 -1.21
CA ALA A 75 7.70 3.43 -0.24
C ALA A 75 6.65 2.43 -0.75
N ASN A 76 5.62 2.91 -1.45
CA ASN A 76 4.60 2.05 -2.05
C ASN A 76 5.13 1.33 -3.31
N ALA A 77 5.95 1.99 -4.13
CA ALA A 77 6.61 1.36 -5.28
C ALA A 77 7.51 0.19 -4.86
N PHE A 78 8.15 0.27 -3.69
CA PHE A 78 8.87 -0.86 -3.11
C PHE A 78 7.95 -2.05 -2.82
N LEU A 79 6.74 -1.82 -2.30
CA LEU A 79 5.77 -2.89 -2.05
C LEU A 79 5.35 -3.58 -3.35
N ASP A 80 5.09 -2.79 -4.39
CA ASP A 80 4.72 -3.31 -5.71
C ASP A 80 5.85 -4.19 -6.28
N ALA A 81 7.09 -3.71 -6.19
CA ALA A 81 8.27 -4.47 -6.59
C ALA A 81 8.49 -5.74 -5.75
N LEU A 82 8.26 -5.68 -4.43
CA LEU A 82 8.37 -6.84 -3.55
C LEU A 82 7.33 -7.91 -3.90
N ALA A 83 6.12 -7.51 -4.30
CA ALA A 83 5.10 -8.47 -4.73
C ALA A 83 5.52 -9.20 -6.02
N HIS A 84 6.08 -8.48 -6.99
CA HIS A 84 6.68 -9.11 -8.17
C HIS A 84 7.84 -10.04 -7.80
N HIS A 85 8.71 -9.63 -6.88
CA HIS A 85 9.83 -10.44 -6.41
C HIS A 85 9.37 -11.76 -5.77
N ARG A 86 8.40 -11.70 -4.86
CA ARG A 86 7.82 -12.88 -4.20
C ARG A 86 7.11 -13.79 -5.19
N HIS A 87 6.36 -13.22 -6.13
CA HIS A 87 5.69 -13.98 -7.19
C HIS A 87 6.69 -14.73 -8.09
N HIS A 88 7.83 -14.13 -8.44
CA HIS A 88 8.90 -14.82 -9.18
C HIS A 88 9.54 -15.98 -8.41
N GLN A 89 9.42 -16.00 -7.08
CA GLN A 89 9.85 -17.09 -6.21
C GLN A 89 8.71 -18.08 -5.89
N HIS A 90 7.56 -17.96 -6.57
CA HIS A 90 6.36 -18.77 -6.33
C HIS A 90 5.78 -18.63 -4.91
N HIS A 91 6.04 -17.51 -4.24
CA HIS A 91 5.37 -17.19 -2.98
C HIS A 91 4.08 -16.40 -3.27
N PRO A 92 2.94 -16.76 -2.65
CA PRO A 92 1.68 -16.06 -2.88
C PRO A 92 1.79 -14.64 -2.36
N THR A 93 1.58 -13.64 -3.22
CA THR A 93 1.65 -12.22 -2.87
C THR A 93 0.88 -11.36 -3.86
N THR A 94 0.16 -10.37 -3.34
CA THR A 94 -0.50 -9.34 -4.15
C THR A 94 -0.30 -7.98 -3.51
N SER A 95 0.23 -7.02 -4.27
CA SER A 95 0.20 -5.61 -3.93
C SER A 95 -1.04 -4.95 -4.54
N LEU A 96 -1.80 -4.25 -3.70
CA LEU A 96 -3.00 -3.51 -4.09
C LEU A 96 -2.70 -2.02 -4.02
N ALA A 97 -2.48 -1.41 -5.18
CA ALA A 97 -2.25 0.02 -5.31
C ALA A 97 -3.58 0.77 -5.23
N TRP A 98 -4.02 1.04 -4.01
CA TRP A 98 -5.33 1.64 -3.75
C TRP A 98 -5.42 3.09 -4.22
N GLY A 99 -6.59 3.42 -4.78
CA GLY A 99 -7.07 4.79 -4.92
C GLY A 99 -7.50 5.40 -3.58
N TYR A 100 -8.18 6.54 -3.66
CA TYR A 100 -8.62 7.28 -2.48
C TYR A 100 -9.82 6.60 -1.80
N TRP A 101 -9.68 6.24 -0.51
CA TRP A 101 -10.79 5.71 0.30
C TRP A 101 -11.60 6.85 0.93
N GLN A 102 -12.93 6.73 0.91
CA GLN A 102 -13.84 7.73 1.47
C GLN A 102 -13.73 7.83 3.00
N THR A 103 -13.54 6.69 3.67
CA THR A 103 -13.45 6.64 5.13
C THR A 103 -12.14 7.25 5.58
N THR A 104 -12.21 8.30 6.41
CA THR A 104 -11.02 8.93 6.98
C THR A 104 -10.30 7.97 7.93
N SER A 105 -9.01 7.76 7.69
CA SER A 105 -8.10 7.08 8.61
C SER A 105 -7.20 8.09 9.33
N ALA A 106 -6.40 7.64 10.29
CA ALA A 106 -5.36 8.47 10.90
C ALA A 106 -4.40 9.06 9.86
N MET A 107 -4.13 8.34 8.76
CA MET A 107 -3.29 8.83 7.66
C MET A 107 -3.96 9.97 6.90
N THR A 108 -5.27 9.90 6.66
CA THR A 108 -5.99 10.92 5.88
C THR A 108 -6.67 11.99 6.75
N ALA A 109 -6.47 11.96 8.07
CA ALA A 109 -7.14 12.86 9.01
C ALA A 109 -6.71 14.33 8.84
N HIS A 110 -5.54 14.58 8.26
CA HIS A 110 -5.02 15.92 7.98
C HIS A 110 -5.53 16.50 6.66
N LEU A 111 -6.18 15.70 5.80
CA LEU A 111 -6.70 16.18 4.53
C LEU A 111 -7.84 17.17 4.80
N THR A 112 -7.74 18.33 4.19
CA THR A 112 -8.77 19.36 4.29
C THR A 112 -9.91 19.07 3.31
N HIS A 113 -11.05 19.72 3.52
CA HIS A 113 -12.16 19.70 2.55
C HIS A 113 -11.70 20.13 1.13
N HIS A 114 -10.70 21.01 1.05
CA HIS A 114 -10.13 21.46 -0.22
C HIS A 114 -9.33 20.34 -0.91
N ASP A 115 -8.59 19.53 -0.15
CA ASP A 115 -7.85 18.38 -0.70
C ASP A 115 -8.80 17.33 -1.28
N HIS A 116 -9.90 17.05 -0.57
CA HIS A 116 -10.96 16.16 -1.08
C HIS A 116 -11.63 16.70 -2.35
N THR A 117 -11.87 18.01 -2.41
CA THR A 117 -12.46 18.67 -3.58
C THR A 117 -11.51 18.62 -4.78
N ARG A 118 -10.20 18.82 -4.56
CA ARG A 118 -9.20 18.73 -5.62
C ARG A 118 -9.05 17.31 -6.16
N MET A 119 -9.09 16.30 -5.30
CA MET A 119 -9.04 14.88 -5.71
C MET A 119 -10.23 14.51 -6.58
N THR A 120 -11.44 14.91 -6.19
CA THR A 120 -12.66 14.68 -6.98
C THR A 120 -12.65 15.43 -8.31
N GLN A 121 -12.16 16.67 -8.34
CA GLN A 121 -11.97 17.45 -9.58
C GLN A 121 -10.97 16.81 -10.55
N ASN A 122 -9.98 16.08 -10.03
CA ASN A 122 -9.01 15.34 -10.83
C ASN A 122 -9.50 13.93 -11.24
N GLY A 123 -10.79 13.64 -11.07
CA GLY A 123 -11.42 12.38 -11.50
C GLY A 123 -11.25 11.20 -10.53
N LEU A 124 -10.65 11.43 -9.35
CA LEU A 124 -10.55 10.39 -8.32
C LEU A 124 -11.85 10.38 -7.49
N THR A 125 -12.68 9.37 -7.75
CA THR A 125 -13.90 9.16 -6.96
C THR A 125 -13.54 8.42 -5.66
N PRO A 126 -13.97 8.90 -4.48
CA PRO A 126 -13.72 8.21 -3.22
C PRO A 126 -14.34 6.80 -3.22
N ILE A 127 -13.55 5.80 -2.84
CA ILE A 127 -13.97 4.42 -2.70
C ILE A 127 -14.66 4.25 -1.35
N THR A 128 -15.95 3.91 -1.36
CA THR A 128 -16.67 3.55 -0.14
C THR A 128 -16.08 2.26 0.45
N THR A 129 -16.11 2.08 1.77
CA THR A 129 -15.60 0.85 2.40
C THR A 129 -16.24 -0.44 1.85
N PRO A 130 -17.58 -0.54 1.66
CA PRO A 130 -18.18 -1.73 1.07
C PRO A 130 -17.67 -2.04 -0.34
N HIS A 131 -17.49 -1.01 -1.16
CA HIS A 131 -16.94 -1.16 -2.51
C HIS A 131 -15.47 -1.58 -2.46
N GLY A 132 -14.66 -0.94 -1.61
CA GLY A 132 -13.24 -1.29 -1.44
C GLY A 132 -13.03 -2.72 -0.98
N LEU A 133 -13.87 -3.24 -0.09
CA LEU A 133 -13.83 -4.64 0.33
C LEU A 133 -14.26 -5.60 -0.79
N THR A 134 -15.23 -5.22 -1.61
CA THR A 134 -15.62 -6.02 -2.79
C THR A 134 -14.46 -6.10 -3.81
N LEU A 135 -13.75 -4.98 -4.01
CA LEU A 135 -12.56 -4.94 -4.86
C LEU A 135 -11.41 -5.76 -4.28
N PHE A 136 -11.23 -5.72 -2.95
CA PHE A 136 -10.23 -6.53 -2.26
C PHE A 136 -10.48 -8.02 -2.49
N ASP A 137 -11.71 -8.50 -2.24
CA ASP A 137 -12.08 -9.90 -2.45
C ASP A 137 -11.89 -10.30 -3.92
N THR A 138 -12.32 -9.44 -4.86
CA THR A 138 -12.17 -9.67 -6.29
C THR A 138 -10.70 -9.76 -6.71
N ALA A 139 -9.86 -8.83 -6.25
CA ALA A 139 -8.45 -8.78 -6.58
C ALA A 139 -7.71 -10.06 -6.15
N LEU A 140 -8.04 -10.62 -4.99
CA LEU A 140 -7.43 -11.86 -4.49
C LEU A 140 -7.77 -13.10 -5.33
N THR A 141 -8.81 -13.07 -6.16
CA THR A 141 -9.13 -14.17 -7.09
C THR A 141 -8.24 -14.21 -8.34
N HIS A 142 -7.58 -13.10 -8.68
CA HIS A 142 -6.83 -12.98 -9.94
C HIS A 142 -5.37 -13.47 -9.87
N GLN A 143 -4.86 -13.74 -8.66
CA GLN A 143 -3.48 -14.22 -8.41
C GLN A 143 -2.42 -13.42 -9.17
N GLN A 144 -2.59 -12.10 -9.27
CA GLN A 144 -1.60 -11.20 -9.87
C GLN A 144 -0.70 -10.60 -8.80
N PRO A 145 0.59 -10.35 -9.10
CA PRO A 145 1.51 -9.72 -8.15
C PRO A 145 1.13 -8.27 -7.85
N HIS A 146 0.54 -7.54 -8.79
CA HIS A 146 0.19 -6.14 -8.61
C HIS A 146 -1.11 -5.80 -9.34
N LEU A 147 -2.02 -5.13 -8.65
CA LEU A 147 -3.30 -4.65 -9.18
C LEU A 147 -3.55 -3.21 -8.70
N ILE A 148 -4.20 -2.43 -9.54
CA ILE A 148 -4.82 -1.15 -9.18
C ILE A 148 -6.32 -1.42 -9.15
N PRO A 149 -6.92 -1.66 -7.98
CA PRO A 149 -8.34 -1.99 -7.87
C PRO A 149 -9.25 -0.78 -8.13
#